data_AF-A0A2G3DUZ1-F1
#
_entry.id   AF-A0A2G3DUZ1-F1
#
_cell.length_a   1.000
_cell.length_b   1.000
_cell.length_c   1.000
_cell.angle_alpha   90.00
_cell.angle_beta   90.00
_cell.angle_gamma   90.00
#
_symmetry.space_group_name_H-M   'P 1'
#
loop_
_entity.id
_entity.type
_entity.pdbx_description
1 polymer ?
#
loop_
_entity_poly.entity_id
_entity_poly.type
_entity_poly.pdbx_seq_one_letter_code
_entity_poly.pdbx_strand_id
1 'polypeptide(L)'
;MNKSQARKILGLDGSENQREVKKKYRKLMHDHHPDSSGSSDSEIAAKINTAYELIMKSFDGGAALASSKSRKPKKKNWNAKENKNAYCVRPIFHEVEDFDGNSIGTIEIARGKYVWTKDEEFSLFLKSLYETSKELLENARPTLFFQVPDVIKQKYLADLTYLLTGQFIDSTLTLKELGVLDIDAYKISAMVELGADASVPKVGTTLYPAGISNHRLYLRNKVSEIVGYLSFKDDRLYYVIIPLLEQKRAQVKMVVADKTLKSRTRKRYVDLDLWIRLIDAETSAVESTNLKIDELLKKYGKEGF
;
A
#
# COMPACT_ATOMS: atom_id res chain seq x y z
N MET A 1 25.84 14.53 -29.25
CA MET A 1 24.57 15.31 -29.24
C MET A 1 24.58 16.21 -28.00
N ASN A 2 24.19 17.49 -28.12
CA ASN A 2 24.11 18.42 -26.97
C ASN A 2 22.66 18.57 -26.44
N LYS A 3 22.47 19.19 -25.26
CA LYS A 3 21.15 19.34 -24.61
C LYS A 3 20.11 20.06 -25.46
N SER A 4 20.50 21.12 -26.18
CA SER A 4 19.61 21.89 -27.05
C SER A 4 19.15 21.05 -28.26
N GLN A 5 20.06 20.30 -28.88
CA GLN A 5 19.76 19.37 -29.96
C GLN A 5 18.86 18.22 -29.48
N ALA A 6 19.10 17.67 -28.29
CA ALA A 6 18.27 16.62 -27.71
C ALA A 6 16.83 17.10 -27.45
N ARG A 7 16.67 18.33 -26.93
CA ARG A 7 15.34 18.95 -26.78
C ARG A 7 14.63 19.11 -28.12
N LYS A 8 15.33 19.58 -29.16
CA LYS A 8 14.76 19.72 -30.51
C LYS A 8 14.30 18.39 -31.10
N ILE A 9 15.07 17.31 -30.89
CA ILE A 9 14.73 15.96 -31.37
C ILE A 9 13.49 15.41 -30.67
N LEU A 10 13.31 15.70 -29.38
CA LEU A 10 12.14 15.30 -28.61
C LEU A 10 10.95 16.26 -28.72
N GLY A 11 11.08 17.36 -29.48
CA GLY A 11 10.06 18.40 -29.60
C GLY A 11 9.79 19.12 -28.27
N LEU A 12 10.82 19.33 -27.45
CA LEU A 12 10.73 19.98 -26.14
C LEU A 12 11.04 21.49 -26.21
N ASP A 13 10.25 22.30 -25.50
CA ASP A 13 10.42 23.76 -25.39
C ASP A 13 11.28 24.17 -24.17
N GLY A 14 11.53 23.25 -23.24
CA GLY A 14 12.41 23.41 -22.10
C GLY A 14 11.71 23.75 -20.79
N SER A 15 10.38 23.87 -20.80
CA SER A 15 9.54 24.05 -19.60
C SER A 15 8.97 22.73 -19.05
N GLU A 16 9.21 21.62 -19.75
CA GLU A 16 8.50 20.37 -19.48
C GLU A 16 9.01 19.60 -18.25
N ASN A 17 8.05 19.00 -17.54
CA ASN A 17 8.33 18.11 -16.42
C ASN A 17 8.70 16.69 -16.91
N GLN A 18 9.31 15.87 -16.05
CA GLN A 18 9.77 14.52 -16.37
C GLN A 18 8.68 13.63 -17.01
N ARG A 19 7.41 13.81 -16.61
CA ARG A 19 6.25 13.09 -17.16
C ARG A 19 5.95 13.47 -18.61
N GLU A 20 6.08 14.75 -18.96
CA GLU A 20 5.82 15.27 -20.31
C GLU A 20 6.93 14.87 -21.28
N VAL A 21 8.18 14.86 -20.81
CA VAL A 21 9.34 14.33 -21.57
C VAL A 21 9.13 12.86 -21.92
N LYS A 22 8.69 12.04 -20.94
CA LYS A 22 8.34 10.62 -21.16
C LYS A 22 7.23 10.46 -22.18
N LYS A 23 6.19 11.30 -22.12
CA LYS A 23 5.06 11.26 -23.06
C LYS A 23 5.51 11.53 -24.50
N LYS A 24 6.30 12.59 -24.72
CA LYS A 24 6.82 12.94 -26.07
C LYS A 24 7.77 11.87 -26.62
N TYR A 25 8.65 11.32 -25.77
CA TYR A 25 9.55 10.22 -26.16
C TYR A 25 8.80 8.97 -26.62
N ARG A 26 7.79 8.53 -25.85
CA ARG A 26 7.00 7.33 -26.20
C ARG A 26 6.27 7.48 -27.54
N LYS A 27 5.73 8.68 -27.82
CA LYS A 27 5.10 8.99 -29.11
C LYS A 27 6.09 8.86 -30.27
N LEU A 28 7.27 9.48 -30.15
CA LEU A 28 8.30 9.42 -31.18
C LEU A 28 8.85 8.00 -31.43
N MET A 29 8.99 7.20 -30.38
CA MET A 29 9.45 5.81 -30.49
C MET A 29 8.40 4.87 -31.10
N HIS A 30 7.11 5.18 -30.95
CA HIS A 30 6.05 4.46 -31.64
C HIS A 30 6.09 4.76 -33.15
N ASP A 31 6.24 6.03 -33.52
CA ASP A 31 6.22 6.47 -34.92
C ASP A 31 7.47 6.03 -35.70
N HIS A 32 8.60 5.85 -35.01
CA HIS A 32 9.89 5.50 -35.60
C HIS A 32 10.47 4.19 -35.06
N HIS A 33 9.64 3.23 -34.65
CA HIS A 33 10.15 1.97 -34.11
C HIS A 33 10.93 1.19 -35.18
N PRO A 34 12.09 0.59 -34.90
CA PRO A 34 12.84 -0.18 -35.90
C PRO A 34 12.07 -1.39 -36.48
N ASP A 35 11.02 -1.86 -35.80
CA ASP A 35 10.14 -2.92 -36.30
C ASP A 35 9.06 -2.42 -37.29
N SER A 36 8.87 -1.10 -37.42
CA SER A 36 8.02 -0.52 -38.47
C SER A 36 8.83 -0.36 -39.76
N SER A 37 9.13 -1.47 -40.42
CA SER A 37 9.45 -1.60 -41.86
C SER A 37 10.28 -0.47 -42.53
N GLY A 38 11.43 -0.06 -41.96
CA GLY A 38 12.31 0.92 -42.60
C GLY A 38 13.74 0.97 -42.04
N SER A 39 14.76 0.87 -42.90
CA SER A 39 16.18 1.01 -42.49
C SER A 39 16.50 2.40 -41.92
N SER A 40 15.75 3.43 -42.33
CA SER A 40 15.91 4.81 -41.85
C SER A 40 15.34 5.00 -40.44
N ASP A 41 14.32 4.24 -40.06
CA ASP A 41 13.66 4.38 -38.75
C ASP A 41 14.52 3.83 -37.60
N SER A 42 15.39 2.87 -37.90
CA SER A 42 16.40 2.38 -36.94
C SER A 42 17.40 3.48 -36.52
N GLU A 43 17.86 4.30 -37.46
CA GLU A 43 18.75 5.43 -37.15
C GLU A 43 18.03 6.57 -36.41
N ILE A 44 16.75 6.79 -36.73
CA ILE A 44 15.91 7.80 -36.08
C ILE A 44 15.59 7.37 -34.64
N ALA A 45 15.22 6.10 -34.41
CA ALA A 45 15.02 5.52 -33.09
C ALA A 45 16.28 5.64 -32.21
N ALA A 46 17.45 5.35 -32.76
CA ALA A 46 18.72 5.49 -32.04
C ALA A 46 18.98 6.95 -31.61
N LYS A 47 18.65 7.92 -32.49
CA LYS A 47 18.76 9.36 -32.17
C LYS A 47 17.75 9.79 -31.10
N ILE A 48 16.51 9.28 -31.16
CA ILE A 48 15.46 9.54 -30.15
C ILE A 48 15.87 8.98 -28.78
N ASN A 49 16.36 7.73 -28.72
CA ASN A 49 16.86 7.11 -27.50
C ASN A 49 18.01 7.91 -26.88
N THR A 50 18.99 8.30 -27.71
CA THR A 50 20.14 9.10 -27.26
C THR A 50 19.71 10.46 -26.70
N ALA A 51 18.71 11.11 -27.35
CA ALA A 51 18.17 12.38 -26.89
C ALA A 51 17.44 12.23 -25.54
N TYR A 52 16.59 11.20 -25.40
CA TYR A 52 15.84 10.94 -24.18
C TYR A 52 16.73 10.62 -22.98
N GLU A 53 17.72 9.75 -23.15
CA GLU A 53 18.70 9.46 -22.09
C GLU A 53 19.44 10.71 -21.62
N LEU A 54 19.84 11.59 -22.54
CA LEU A 54 20.59 12.80 -22.22
C LEU A 54 19.74 13.81 -21.43
N ILE A 55 18.43 13.90 -21.73
CA ILE A 55 17.50 14.75 -20.98
C ILE A 55 17.16 14.13 -19.63
N MET A 56 16.88 12.83 -19.56
CA MET A 56 16.57 12.15 -18.30
C MET A 56 17.74 12.13 -17.33
N LYS A 57 18.98 12.00 -17.82
CA LYS A 57 20.20 12.16 -17.00
C LYS A 57 20.30 13.52 -16.30
N SER A 58 19.64 14.56 -16.83
CA SER A 58 19.58 15.87 -16.18
C SER A 58 18.51 15.97 -15.09
N PHE A 59 17.52 15.08 -15.08
CA PHE A 59 16.52 14.95 -14.02
C PHE A 59 16.98 13.99 -12.90
N ASP A 60 17.71 12.94 -13.24
CA ASP A 60 18.04 11.85 -12.30
C ASP A 60 19.33 12.07 -11.49
N GLY A 61 19.91 13.27 -11.48
CA GLY A 61 21.03 13.60 -10.59
C GLY A 61 22.20 12.61 -10.67
N GLY A 62 22.71 12.34 -11.87
CA GLY A 62 24.01 11.68 -12.06
C GLY A 62 24.14 10.25 -11.53
N ALA A 63 23.33 9.30 -12.02
CA ALA A 63 23.64 7.88 -11.93
C ALA A 63 23.74 7.27 -13.34
N ALA A 64 24.96 6.85 -13.72
CA ALA A 64 25.22 6.17 -14.97
C ALA A 64 24.76 4.71 -14.87
N LEU A 65 23.92 4.25 -15.81
CA LEU A 65 23.73 2.82 -16.05
C LEU A 65 24.25 2.43 -17.43
N ALA A 66 25.17 1.48 -17.41
CA ALA A 66 25.82 0.90 -18.58
C ALA A 66 24.87 -0.05 -19.33
N SER A 67 25.03 -0.07 -20.65
CA SER A 67 24.37 -0.98 -21.58
C SER A 67 24.76 -2.44 -21.34
N SER A 68 23.80 -3.38 -21.38
CA SER A 68 24.10 -4.76 -21.77
C SER A 68 22.92 -5.53 -22.35
N LYS A 69 23.07 -5.88 -23.64
CA LYS A 69 22.75 -7.13 -24.34
C LYS A 69 21.46 -7.90 -24.00
N SER A 70 20.67 -8.11 -25.05
CA SER A 70 19.49 -8.97 -25.15
C SER A 70 19.69 -10.35 -24.50
N ARG A 71 18.95 -10.62 -23.42
CA ARG A 71 18.73 -11.96 -22.89
C ARG A 71 17.25 -12.29 -23.04
N LYS A 72 16.97 -13.51 -23.55
CA LYS A 72 15.63 -14.10 -23.68
C LYS A 72 14.83 -13.91 -22.38
N PRO A 73 13.50 -13.68 -22.45
CA PRO A 73 12.70 -13.32 -21.29
C PRO A 73 12.58 -14.52 -20.34
N LYS A 74 13.42 -14.57 -19.32
CA LYS A 74 13.07 -15.32 -18.10
C LYS A 74 11.84 -14.63 -17.52
N LYS A 75 10.82 -15.40 -17.13
CA LYS A 75 9.70 -14.89 -16.31
C LYS A 75 10.32 -13.99 -15.24
N LYS A 76 9.97 -12.70 -15.25
CA LYS A 76 10.40 -11.78 -14.19
C LYS A 76 9.73 -12.28 -12.92
N ASN A 77 10.41 -13.16 -12.19
CA ASN A 77 9.98 -13.51 -10.85
C ASN A 77 9.95 -12.20 -10.07
N TRP A 78 8.79 -11.90 -9.50
CA TRP A 78 8.67 -10.80 -8.56
C TRP A 78 9.72 -11.00 -7.46
N ASN A 79 10.54 -9.98 -7.21
CA ASN A 79 11.77 -10.12 -6.43
C ASN A 79 11.58 -9.79 -4.94
N ALA A 80 10.34 -9.65 -4.48
CA ALA A 80 10.05 -9.38 -3.08
C ALA A 80 10.29 -10.62 -2.19
N LYS A 81 10.54 -10.38 -0.91
CA LYS A 81 10.69 -11.43 0.10
C LYS A 81 9.40 -12.25 0.21
N GLU A 82 9.53 -13.56 0.31
CA GLU A 82 8.39 -14.45 0.53
C GLU A 82 8.17 -14.78 2.02
N ASN A 83 6.91 -14.79 2.45
CA ASN A 83 6.48 -15.40 3.70
C ASN A 83 6.01 -16.84 3.44
N LYS A 84 6.90 -17.82 3.59
CA LYS A 84 6.60 -19.25 3.36
C LYS A 84 5.43 -19.77 4.20
N ASN A 85 5.22 -19.17 5.38
CA ASN A 85 4.21 -19.58 6.35
C ASN A 85 2.83 -18.92 6.11
N ALA A 86 2.69 -18.01 5.14
CA ALA A 86 1.40 -17.40 4.84
C ALA A 86 0.37 -18.46 4.39
N TYR A 87 -0.90 -18.23 4.68
CA TYR A 87 -1.97 -19.20 4.48
C TYR A 87 -2.11 -19.66 3.02
N CYS A 88 -2.06 -18.70 2.10
CA CYS A 88 -2.29 -18.90 0.68
C CYS A 88 -1.29 -18.09 -0.16
N VAL A 89 -1.31 -18.28 -1.47
CA VAL A 89 -0.64 -17.39 -2.43
C VAL A 89 -1.60 -16.28 -2.83
N ARG A 90 -1.08 -15.10 -3.14
CA ARG A 90 -1.86 -13.97 -3.64
C ARG A 90 -1.36 -13.51 -5.02
N PRO A 91 -2.23 -12.96 -5.88
CA PRO A 91 -1.81 -12.33 -7.12
C PRO A 91 -1.04 -11.02 -6.85
N ILE A 92 -0.12 -10.64 -7.73
CA ILE A 92 0.52 -9.32 -7.74
C ILE A 92 -0.06 -8.58 -8.93
N PHE A 93 -0.70 -7.44 -8.67
CA PHE A 93 -1.33 -6.64 -9.71
C PHE A 93 -0.44 -5.48 -10.17
N HIS A 94 -0.58 -5.14 -11.44
CA HIS A 94 -0.01 -3.93 -12.03
C HIS A 94 -1.09 -3.19 -12.80
N GLU A 95 -1.16 -1.88 -12.63
CA GLU A 95 -2.02 -1.03 -13.45
C GLU A 95 -1.48 -0.96 -14.88
N VAL A 96 -2.37 -1.15 -15.84
CA VAL A 96 -2.09 -0.98 -17.26
C VAL A 96 -2.68 0.34 -17.67
N GLU A 97 -1.82 1.23 -18.16
CA GLU A 97 -2.22 2.52 -18.72
C GLU A 97 -2.24 2.46 -20.25
N ASP A 98 -3.15 3.22 -20.85
CA ASP A 98 -3.14 3.50 -22.29
C ASP A 98 -2.02 4.49 -22.67
N PHE A 99 -1.92 4.81 -23.96
CA PHE A 99 -0.92 5.74 -24.48
C PHE A 99 -1.07 7.18 -23.95
N ASP A 100 -2.28 7.55 -23.52
CA ASP A 100 -2.57 8.86 -22.94
C ASP A 100 -2.34 8.90 -21.43
N GLY A 101 -2.06 7.75 -20.81
CA GLY A 101 -1.85 7.59 -19.37
C GLY A 101 -3.15 7.39 -18.60
N ASN A 102 -4.25 7.02 -19.26
CA ASN A 102 -5.48 6.62 -18.60
C ASN A 102 -5.38 5.15 -18.18
N SER A 103 -5.82 4.84 -16.97
CA SER A 103 -5.87 3.46 -16.49
C SER A 103 -6.88 2.64 -17.29
N ILE A 104 -6.41 1.61 -18.00
CA ILE A 104 -7.25 0.63 -18.72
C ILE A 104 -7.75 -0.45 -17.76
N GLY A 105 -6.98 -0.74 -16.70
CA GLY A 105 -7.32 -1.76 -15.72
C GLY A 105 -6.08 -2.32 -15.03
N THR A 106 -6.22 -3.50 -14.42
CA THR A 106 -5.14 -4.17 -13.70
C THR A 106 -4.90 -5.57 -14.26
N ILE A 107 -3.65 -5.98 -14.38
CA ILE A 107 -3.26 -7.34 -14.79
C ILE A 107 -2.48 -8.05 -13.68
N GLU A 108 -2.63 -9.36 -13.58
CA GLU A 108 -1.80 -10.21 -12.71
C GLU A 108 -0.43 -10.41 -13.36
N ILE A 109 0.63 -9.92 -12.73
CA ILE A 109 2.02 -10.03 -13.22
C ILE A 109 2.82 -11.14 -12.55
N ALA A 110 2.38 -11.59 -11.37
CA ALA A 110 2.96 -12.69 -10.62
C ALA A 110 1.94 -13.25 -9.62
N ARG A 111 2.21 -14.43 -9.05
CA ARG A 111 1.46 -15.00 -7.93
C ARG A 111 2.40 -15.72 -6.99
N GLY A 112 2.24 -15.51 -5.69
CA GLY A 112 3.13 -16.11 -4.69
C GLY A 112 2.87 -15.57 -3.29
N LYS A 113 3.71 -15.96 -2.34
CA LYS A 113 3.60 -15.52 -0.94
C LYS A 113 4.43 -14.26 -0.66
N TYR A 114 4.38 -13.29 -1.58
CA TYR A 114 5.24 -12.12 -1.53
C TYR A 114 4.76 -11.10 -0.49
N VAL A 115 5.65 -10.73 0.42
CA VAL A 115 5.46 -9.64 1.38
C VAL A 115 5.41 -8.32 0.59
N TRP A 116 4.52 -7.43 0.99
CA TRP A 116 4.37 -6.12 0.39
C TRP A 116 5.66 -5.30 0.52
N THR A 117 5.95 -4.54 -0.53
CA THR A 117 7.05 -3.59 -0.60
C THR A 117 6.57 -2.36 -1.37
N LYS A 118 7.31 -1.25 -1.30
CA LYS A 118 6.96 -0.02 -2.02
C LYS A 118 6.96 -0.14 -3.54
N ASP A 119 7.52 -1.23 -4.09
CA ASP A 119 7.46 -1.53 -5.52
C ASP A 119 6.05 -1.96 -5.97
N GLU A 120 5.18 -2.34 -5.02
CA GLU A 120 3.76 -2.62 -5.23
C GLU A 120 2.90 -1.49 -4.67
N GLU A 121 2.02 -0.94 -5.50
CA GLU A 121 1.07 0.10 -5.08
C GLU A 121 0.12 -0.47 -4.01
N PHE A 122 -0.11 0.28 -2.93
CA PHE A 122 -0.76 -0.28 -1.74
C PHE A 122 -2.24 -0.61 -1.98
N SER A 123 -2.94 0.15 -2.83
CA SER A 123 -4.33 -0.17 -3.17
C SER A 123 -4.44 -1.47 -3.98
N LEU A 124 -3.49 -1.72 -4.88
CA LEU A 124 -3.38 -3.00 -5.60
C LEU A 124 -3.03 -4.17 -4.67
N PHE A 125 -2.20 -3.94 -3.67
CA PHE A 125 -1.91 -4.92 -2.63
C PHE A 125 -3.17 -5.29 -1.82
N LEU A 126 -3.95 -4.30 -1.38
CA LEU A 126 -5.22 -4.56 -0.69
C LEU A 126 -6.23 -5.28 -1.61
N LYS A 127 -6.30 -4.88 -2.89
CA LYS A 127 -7.13 -5.55 -3.89
C LYS A 127 -6.75 -7.03 -4.05
N SER A 128 -5.45 -7.32 -4.14
CA SER A 128 -4.91 -8.68 -4.21
C SER A 128 -5.41 -9.56 -3.06
N LEU A 129 -5.38 -9.04 -1.82
CA LEU A 129 -5.82 -9.77 -0.65
C LEU A 129 -7.34 -9.89 -0.55
N TYR A 130 -8.06 -8.87 -0.99
CA TYR A 130 -9.52 -8.90 -1.07
C TYR A 130 -10.00 -9.98 -2.05
N GLU A 131 -9.42 -10.05 -3.25
CA GLU A 131 -9.74 -11.09 -4.24
C GLU A 131 -9.36 -12.48 -3.74
N THR A 132 -8.19 -12.62 -3.12
CA THR A 132 -7.77 -13.88 -2.49
C THR A 132 -8.74 -14.31 -1.38
N SER A 133 -9.20 -13.38 -0.55
CA SER A 133 -10.18 -13.66 0.51
C SER A 133 -11.52 -14.09 -0.06
N LYS A 134 -11.94 -13.47 -1.17
CA LYS A 134 -13.17 -13.85 -1.88
C LYS A 134 -13.08 -15.26 -2.44
N GLU A 135 -11.97 -15.61 -3.11
CA GLU A 135 -11.70 -16.97 -3.61
C GLU A 135 -11.78 -18.00 -2.46
N LEU A 136 -11.18 -17.70 -1.31
CA LEU A 136 -11.21 -18.59 -0.14
C LEU A 136 -12.62 -18.79 0.43
N LEU A 137 -13.43 -17.73 0.53
CA LEU A 137 -14.82 -17.85 0.99
C LEU A 137 -15.68 -18.65 0.02
N GLU A 138 -15.50 -18.47 -1.28
CA GLU A 138 -16.20 -19.24 -2.31
C GLU A 138 -15.82 -20.73 -2.25
N ASN A 139 -14.54 -21.03 -2.01
CA ASN A 139 -14.07 -22.41 -1.83
C ASN A 139 -14.52 -23.05 -0.52
N ALA A 140 -14.66 -22.27 0.56
CA ALA A 140 -15.14 -22.77 1.85
C ALA A 140 -16.64 -23.12 1.82
N ARG A 141 -17.39 -22.55 0.87
CA ARG A 141 -18.81 -22.80 0.67
C ARG A 141 -19.15 -22.88 -0.83
N PRO A 142 -18.78 -23.97 -1.52
CA PRO A 142 -19.13 -24.17 -2.92
C PRO A 142 -20.67 -24.14 -3.06
N THR A 143 -21.16 -23.57 -4.15
CA THR A 143 -22.58 -23.21 -4.39
C THR A 143 -23.58 -24.13 -3.70
N LEU A 144 -24.17 -23.62 -2.61
CA LEU A 144 -25.28 -24.26 -1.90
C LEU A 144 -26.61 -23.69 -2.38
N PHE A 145 -27.69 -24.45 -2.18
CA PHE A 145 -29.06 -24.02 -2.48
C PHE A 145 -29.45 -22.71 -1.76
N PHE A 146 -28.84 -22.45 -0.60
CA PHE A 146 -29.06 -21.24 0.19
C PHE A 146 -27.83 -20.33 0.17
N GLN A 147 -28.04 -19.11 -0.33
CA GLN A 147 -27.05 -18.04 -0.30
C GLN A 147 -27.02 -17.37 1.06
N VAL A 148 -25.82 -17.17 1.59
CA VAL A 148 -25.61 -16.38 2.81
C VAL A 148 -25.92 -14.91 2.49
N PRO A 149 -26.68 -14.20 3.33
CA PRO A 149 -26.92 -12.77 3.15
C PRO A 149 -25.63 -11.97 2.97
N ASP A 150 -25.64 -11.00 2.06
CA ASP A 150 -24.45 -10.21 1.70
C ASP A 150 -23.80 -9.52 2.91
N VAL A 151 -24.60 -9.04 3.86
CA VAL A 151 -24.10 -8.40 5.09
C VAL A 151 -23.22 -9.34 5.91
N ILE A 152 -23.62 -10.62 6.01
CA ILE A 152 -22.85 -11.63 6.72
C ILE A 152 -21.60 -11.98 5.91
N LYS A 153 -21.73 -12.19 4.60
CA LYS A 153 -20.60 -12.46 3.71
C LYS A 153 -19.54 -11.36 3.78
N GLN A 154 -19.95 -10.10 3.76
CA GLN A 154 -19.06 -8.94 3.86
C GLN A 154 -18.31 -8.90 5.20
N LYS A 155 -18.94 -9.27 6.31
CA LYS A 155 -18.28 -9.36 7.61
C LYS A 155 -17.14 -10.38 7.61
N TYR A 156 -17.42 -11.59 7.13
CA TYR A 156 -16.40 -12.64 6.99
C TYR A 156 -15.29 -12.24 6.02
N LEU A 157 -15.64 -11.58 4.92
CA LEU A 157 -14.69 -11.10 3.93
C LEU A 157 -13.76 -10.03 4.51
N ALA A 158 -14.28 -9.09 5.30
CA ALA A 158 -13.49 -8.07 5.96
C ALA A 158 -12.52 -8.68 6.99
N ASP A 159 -13.00 -9.59 7.84
CA ASP A 159 -12.17 -10.27 8.85
C ASP A 159 -11.08 -11.12 8.21
N LEU A 160 -11.41 -11.87 7.15
CA LEU A 160 -10.44 -12.69 6.42
C LEU A 160 -9.39 -11.83 5.72
N THR A 161 -9.82 -10.76 5.05
CA THR A 161 -8.90 -9.83 4.38
C THR A 161 -7.93 -9.21 5.38
N TYR A 162 -8.43 -8.81 6.56
CA TYR A 162 -7.59 -8.26 7.63
C TYR A 162 -6.53 -9.27 8.10
N LEU A 163 -6.94 -10.51 8.40
CA LEU A 163 -6.02 -11.57 8.84
C LEU A 163 -4.95 -11.88 7.80
N LEU A 164 -5.34 -12.00 6.52
CA LEU A 164 -4.39 -12.23 5.42
C LEU A 164 -3.44 -11.05 5.26
N THR A 165 -3.93 -9.81 5.34
CA THR A 165 -3.08 -8.62 5.21
C THR A 165 -1.95 -8.62 6.22
N GLY A 166 -2.22 -8.99 7.47
CA GLY A 166 -1.20 -9.12 8.51
C GLY A 166 -0.10 -10.15 8.19
N GLN A 167 -0.35 -11.13 7.32
CA GLN A 167 0.67 -12.11 6.91
C GLN A 167 1.62 -11.59 5.83
N PHE A 168 1.20 -10.56 5.09
CA PHE A 168 1.95 -10.02 3.95
C PHE A 168 2.51 -8.62 4.22
N ILE A 169 2.39 -8.09 5.44
CA ILE A 169 3.04 -6.85 5.85
C ILE A 169 4.13 -7.16 6.88
N ASP A 170 5.35 -6.68 6.61
CA ASP A 170 6.37 -6.58 7.65
C ASP A 170 6.14 -5.29 8.45
N SER A 171 5.47 -5.40 9.60
CA SER A 171 5.10 -4.24 10.41
C SER A 171 6.31 -3.45 10.91
N THR A 172 7.45 -4.12 11.17
CA THR A 172 8.66 -3.45 11.68
C THR A 172 9.34 -2.65 10.58
N LEU A 173 9.51 -3.26 9.40
CA LEU A 173 10.07 -2.56 8.23
C LEU A 173 9.17 -1.40 7.81
N THR A 174 7.87 -1.65 7.68
CA THR A 174 6.92 -0.62 7.23
C THR A 174 6.84 0.53 8.23
N LEU A 175 6.89 0.26 9.54
CA LEU A 175 6.92 1.31 10.56
C LEU A 175 8.18 2.20 10.44
N LYS A 176 9.36 1.59 10.20
CA LYS A 176 10.61 2.33 9.97
C LYS A 176 10.54 3.23 8.74
N GLU A 177 9.77 2.84 7.75
CA GLU A 177 9.62 3.58 6.51
C GLU A 177 8.59 4.71 6.58
N LEU A 178 7.56 4.57 7.43
CA LEU A 178 6.46 5.53 7.56
C LEU A 178 6.58 6.47 8.76
N GLY A 179 7.27 6.04 9.83
CA GLY A 179 7.47 6.80 11.05
C GLY A 179 8.77 7.60 11.04
N VAL A 180 8.81 8.66 11.85
CA VAL A 180 10.05 9.42 12.12
C VAL A 180 10.61 8.94 13.45
N LEU A 181 11.83 8.41 13.47
CA LEU A 181 12.46 7.96 14.70
C LEU A 181 12.76 9.16 15.63
N ASP A 182 12.23 9.09 16.85
CA ASP A 182 12.37 10.07 17.93
C ASP A 182 12.96 9.35 19.16
N ILE A 183 14.29 9.40 19.28
CA ILE A 183 15.09 8.73 20.32
C ILE A 183 14.93 7.20 20.31
N ASP A 184 13.88 6.67 20.95
CA ASP A 184 13.58 5.24 21.09
C ASP A 184 12.16 4.86 20.59
N ALA A 185 11.41 5.82 20.03
CA ALA A 185 10.06 5.61 19.54
C ALA A 185 9.84 6.23 18.16
N TYR A 186 8.99 5.61 17.34
CA TYR A 186 8.58 6.17 16.05
C TYR A 186 7.41 7.13 16.24
N LYS A 187 7.63 8.40 15.87
CA LYS A 187 6.60 9.42 15.84
C LYS A 187 5.83 9.36 14.52
N ILE A 188 4.50 9.36 14.62
CA ILE A 188 3.55 9.25 13.51
C ILE A 188 2.46 10.31 13.68
N SER A 189 2.08 10.93 12.56
CA SER A 189 0.91 11.80 12.54
C SER A 189 -0.35 10.94 12.54
N ALA A 190 -1.15 11.05 13.60
CA ALA A 190 -2.42 10.34 13.73
C ALA A 190 -3.55 11.34 14.01
N MET A 191 -4.77 10.83 14.08
CA MET A 191 -5.97 11.57 14.44
C MET A 191 -6.82 10.69 15.36
N VAL A 192 -7.69 11.30 16.16
CA VAL A 192 -8.84 10.62 16.75
C VAL A 192 -10.09 11.02 16.00
N GLU A 193 -10.86 10.03 15.55
CA GLU A 193 -12.22 10.25 15.09
C GLU A 193 -13.16 10.22 16.29
N LEU A 194 -13.76 11.37 16.60
CA LEU A 194 -14.65 11.57 17.74
C LEU A 194 -15.97 10.82 17.57
N GLY A 195 -16.46 10.26 18.68
CA GLY A 195 -17.85 9.80 18.77
C GLY A 195 -18.83 10.95 18.58
N ALA A 196 -20.07 10.63 18.18
CA ALA A 196 -21.10 11.64 17.87
C ALA A 196 -21.32 12.66 19.02
N ASP A 197 -21.27 12.18 20.26
CA ASP A 197 -21.52 12.97 21.47
C ASP A 197 -20.25 13.25 22.30
N ALA A 198 -19.06 12.94 21.76
CA ALA A 198 -17.81 13.07 22.49
C ALA A 198 -17.35 14.53 22.56
N SER A 199 -16.92 14.96 23.75
CA SER A 199 -16.30 16.27 23.92
C SER A 199 -14.93 16.31 23.25
N VAL A 200 -14.60 17.46 22.64
CA VAL A 200 -13.31 17.66 21.97
C VAL A 200 -12.19 17.71 23.02
N PRO A 201 -11.20 16.80 22.97
CA PRO A 201 -10.06 16.83 23.89
C PRO A 201 -9.25 18.12 23.74
N LYS A 202 -8.77 18.67 24.87
CA LYS A 202 -7.90 19.86 24.85
C LYS A 202 -6.52 19.50 24.31
N VAL A 203 -5.88 20.47 23.64
CA VAL A 203 -4.48 20.36 23.18
C VAL A 203 -3.55 20.00 24.35
N GLY A 204 -2.57 19.13 24.09
CA GLY A 204 -1.62 18.65 25.09
C GLY A 204 -2.16 17.57 26.03
N THR A 205 -3.45 17.23 25.96
CA THR A 205 -4.00 16.12 26.76
C THR A 205 -3.51 14.77 26.22
N THR A 206 -3.23 13.85 27.14
CA THR A 206 -2.87 12.47 26.82
C THR A 206 -4.12 11.61 26.70
N LEU A 207 -4.21 10.83 25.63
CA LEU A 207 -5.22 9.80 25.43
C LEU A 207 -4.62 8.41 25.66
N TYR A 208 -5.45 7.49 26.10
CA TYR A 208 -5.04 6.13 26.44
C TYR A 208 -5.79 5.10 25.60
N PRO A 209 -5.17 3.96 25.28
CA PRO A 209 -5.89 2.80 24.74
C PRO A 209 -7.06 2.39 25.66
N ALA A 210 -8.25 2.28 25.10
CA ALA A 210 -9.42 1.72 25.77
C ALA A 210 -9.61 0.23 25.42
N GLY A 211 -9.34 -0.14 24.16
CA GLY A 211 -9.45 -1.50 23.66
C GLY A 211 -9.49 -1.52 22.13
N ILE A 212 -9.33 -2.71 21.54
CA ILE A 212 -9.44 -2.91 20.09
C ILE A 212 -10.72 -3.67 19.81
N SER A 213 -11.53 -3.15 18.89
CA SER A 213 -12.75 -3.81 18.42
C SER A 213 -12.97 -3.45 16.95
N ASN A 214 -13.41 -4.43 16.14
CA ASN A 214 -13.60 -4.29 14.70
C ASN A 214 -12.37 -3.66 14.00
N HIS A 215 -11.17 -4.14 14.36
CA HIS A 215 -9.88 -3.66 13.82
C HIS A 215 -9.64 -2.15 14.05
N ARG A 216 -10.25 -1.57 15.08
CA ARG A 216 -10.10 -0.16 15.48
C ARG A 216 -9.69 -0.05 16.93
N LEU A 217 -8.70 0.81 17.19
CA LEU A 217 -8.27 1.13 18.55
C LEU A 217 -9.12 2.27 19.11
N TYR A 218 -9.95 1.97 20.11
CA TYR A 218 -10.70 2.97 20.85
C TYR A 218 -9.81 3.69 21.86
N LEU A 219 -10.05 4.99 22.03
CA LEU A 219 -9.28 5.88 22.87
C LEU A 219 -10.14 6.45 23.99
N ARG A 220 -9.56 6.55 25.18
CA ARG A 220 -10.18 7.14 26.36
C ARG A 220 -9.36 8.27 26.95
N ASN A 221 -10.03 9.16 27.67
CA ASN A 221 -9.38 10.22 28.45
C ASN A 221 -8.91 9.71 29.83
N LYS A 222 -8.34 10.60 30.65
CA LYS A 222 -7.91 10.30 32.03
C LYS A 222 -9.05 9.86 32.95
N VAL A 223 -10.27 10.31 32.68
CA VAL A 223 -11.50 9.98 33.43
C VAL A 223 -12.13 8.67 32.92
N SER A 224 -11.45 7.97 32.00
CA SER A 224 -11.90 6.71 31.37
C SER A 224 -13.14 6.81 30.47
N GLU A 225 -13.49 8.01 30.02
CA GLU A 225 -14.56 8.19 29.02
C GLU A 225 -14.01 7.91 27.62
N ILE A 226 -14.79 7.18 26.81
CA ILE A 226 -14.45 6.90 25.41
C ILE A 226 -14.65 8.17 24.60
N VAL A 227 -13.57 8.63 23.97
CA VAL A 227 -13.56 9.83 23.14
C VAL A 227 -13.86 9.48 21.67
N GLY A 228 -13.41 8.31 21.22
CA GLY A 228 -13.44 7.95 19.81
C GLY A 228 -12.47 6.81 19.51
N TYR A 229 -12.01 6.73 18.26
CA TYR A 229 -11.01 5.75 17.84
C TYR A 229 -9.86 6.38 17.05
N LEU A 230 -8.71 5.71 17.08
CA LEU A 230 -7.51 6.09 16.36
C LEU A 230 -7.71 6.00 14.85
N SER A 231 -7.28 7.03 14.14
CA SER A 231 -7.40 7.18 12.69
C SER A 231 -6.10 7.72 12.10
N PHE A 232 -5.86 7.40 10.84
CA PHE A 232 -4.70 7.81 10.07
C PHE A 232 -5.12 8.38 8.72
N LYS A 233 -4.30 9.29 8.19
CA LYS A 233 -4.43 9.79 6.80
C LYS A 233 -3.83 8.83 5.78
N ASP A 234 -2.90 8.00 6.21
CA ASP A 234 -2.23 7.00 5.40
C ASP A 234 -2.77 5.62 5.78
N ASP A 235 -3.47 4.99 4.85
CA ASP A 235 -4.19 3.73 5.09
C ASP A 235 -3.26 2.58 5.49
N ARG A 236 -1.99 2.64 5.08
CA ARG A 236 -0.97 1.63 5.44
C ARG A 236 -0.81 1.49 6.94
N LEU A 237 -0.97 2.60 7.68
CA LEU A 237 -0.76 2.64 9.12
C LEU A 237 -1.78 1.80 9.89
N TYR A 238 -3.01 1.61 9.38
CA TYR A 238 -3.99 0.73 10.04
C TYR A 238 -3.52 -0.72 10.06
N TYR A 239 -2.92 -1.18 8.97
CA TYR A 239 -2.44 -2.56 8.84
C TYR A 239 -1.06 -2.81 9.44
N VAL A 240 -0.42 -1.75 9.96
CA VAL A 240 0.85 -1.85 10.70
C VAL A 240 0.59 -1.70 12.19
N ILE A 241 -0.08 -0.62 12.60
CA ILE A 241 -0.19 -0.22 14.00
C ILE A 241 -1.21 -1.07 14.73
N ILE A 242 -2.40 -1.29 14.16
CA ILE A 242 -3.44 -2.06 14.85
C ILE A 242 -2.96 -3.49 15.14
N PRO A 243 -2.38 -4.24 14.17
CA PRO A 243 -1.83 -5.56 14.46
C PRO A 243 -0.71 -5.56 15.52
N LEU A 244 0.19 -4.57 15.51
CA LEU A 244 1.24 -4.46 16.54
C LEU A 244 0.64 -4.32 17.95
N LEU A 245 -0.47 -3.58 18.09
CA LEU A 245 -1.15 -3.39 19.37
C LEU A 245 -1.97 -4.61 19.79
N GLU A 246 -2.66 -5.27 18.85
CA GLU A 246 -3.38 -6.52 19.11
C GLU A 246 -2.44 -7.62 19.62
N GLN A 247 -1.23 -7.67 19.05
CA GLN A 247 -0.19 -8.63 19.43
C GLN A 247 0.62 -8.18 20.66
N LYS A 248 0.31 -7.02 21.25
CA LYS A 248 1.04 -6.43 22.39
C LYS A 248 2.54 -6.25 22.13
N ARG A 249 2.93 -6.00 20.87
CA ARG A 249 4.31 -5.81 20.40
C ARG A 249 4.76 -4.36 20.38
N ALA A 250 3.92 -3.45 20.88
CA ALA A 250 4.23 -2.03 20.92
C ALA A 250 3.61 -1.35 22.16
N GLN A 251 4.34 -0.36 22.66
CA GLN A 251 3.84 0.64 23.60
C GLN A 251 3.55 1.93 22.85
N VAL A 252 2.52 2.64 23.30
CA VAL A 252 2.07 3.87 22.66
C VAL A 252 1.95 5.02 23.65
N LYS A 253 2.29 6.21 23.16
CA LYS A 253 1.96 7.49 23.80
C LYS A 253 1.20 8.32 22.78
N MET A 254 0.05 8.85 23.17
CA MET A 254 -0.82 9.65 22.31
C MET A 254 -1.11 10.98 22.98
N VAL A 255 -0.76 12.07 22.31
CA VAL A 255 -0.99 13.43 22.83
C VAL A 255 -1.72 14.25 21.77
N VAL A 256 -2.74 14.98 22.19
CA VAL A 256 -3.48 15.90 21.32
C VAL A 256 -2.55 16.99 20.81
N ALA A 257 -2.38 17.03 19.50
CA ALA A 257 -1.44 17.94 18.85
C ALA A 257 -2.03 19.35 18.74
N ASP A 258 -1.15 20.35 18.82
CA ASP A 258 -1.52 21.74 18.55
C ASP A 258 -1.44 22.03 17.04
N LYS A 259 -2.37 21.44 16.29
CA LYS A 259 -2.50 21.65 14.84
C LYS A 259 -3.87 22.23 14.57
N THR A 260 -3.97 23.56 14.56
CA THR A 260 -5.22 24.28 14.25
C THR A 260 -5.55 24.15 12.76
N LEU A 261 -6.07 23.00 12.38
CA LEU A 261 -6.40 22.71 11.00
C LEU A 261 -7.78 23.34 10.68
N LYS A 262 -7.79 24.63 10.33
CA LYS A 262 -8.98 25.41 9.92
C LYS A 262 -9.70 24.74 8.74
N SER A 263 -10.72 23.92 8.99
CA SER A 263 -11.69 23.50 7.96
C SER A 263 -13.02 23.07 8.59
N ARG A 264 -14.13 23.51 7.98
CA ARG A 264 -15.52 23.30 8.44
C ARG A 264 -15.96 21.82 8.48
N THR A 265 -15.24 20.90 7.83
CA THR A 265 -15.48 19.45 7.82
C THR A 265 -14.85 18.67 8.99
N ARG A 266 -14.06 19.34 9.86
CA ARG A 266 -13.23 18.69 10.91
C ARG A 266 -13.82 18.61 12.32
N LYS A 267 -15.11 18.89 12.55
CA LYS A 267 -15.68 18.73 13.91
C LYS A 267 -15.51 17.32 14.48
N ARG A 268 -15.34 16.32 13.62
CA ARG A 268 -15.23 14.90 13.97
C ARG A 268 -13.78 14.39 14.14
N TYR A 269 -12.75 15.16 13.78
CA TYR A 269 -11.36 14.69 13.85
C TYR A 269 -10.48 15.64 14.63
N VAL A 270 -9.63 15.09 15.51
CA VAL A 270 -8.63 15.84 16.28
C VAL A 270 -7.26 15.24 16.04
N ASP A 271 -6.28 16.07 15.68
CA ASP A 271 -4.92 15.60 15.40
C ASP A 271 -4.22 15.10 16.67
N LEU A 272 -3.46 14.02 16.53
CA LEU A 272 -2.66 13.40 17.57
C LEU A 272 -1.20 13.29 17.11
N ASP A 273 -0.28 13.57 18.03
CA ASP A 273 1.06 13.05 17.95
C ASP A 273 1.07 11.67 18.63
N LEU A 274 1.36 10.64 17.83
CA LEU A 274 1.45 9.24 18.26
C LEU A 274 2.92 8.82 18.25
N TRP A 275 3.42 8.37 19.40
CA TRP A 275 4.72 7.71 19.53
C TRP A 275 4.50 6.21 19.72
N ILE A 276 5.21 5.41 18.96
CA ILE A 276 5.17 3.95 19.01
C ILE A 276 6.55 3.41 19.32
N ARG A 277 6.68 2.73 20.44
CA ARG A 277 7.90 2.01 20.82
C ARG A 277 7.67 0.52 20.61
N LEU A 278 8.49 -0.09 19.76
CA LEU A 278 8.46 -1.55 19.54
C LEU A 278 9.01 -2.28 20.75
N ILE A 279 8.43 -3.43 21.06
CA ILE A 279 8.87 -4.32 22.13
C ILE A 279 9.30 -5.63 21.47
N ASP A 280 10.48 -6.13 21.86
CA ASP A 280 10.93 -7.46 21.49
C ASP A 280 10.08 -8.48 22.27
N ALA A 281 8.99 -8.93 21.67
CA ALA A 281 8.20 -10.03 22.18
C ALA A 281 8.67 -11.34 21.53
N GLU A 282 9.02 -12.34 22.35
CA GLU A 282 9.49 -13.67 21.92
C GLU A 282 8.40 -14.54 21.27
N THR A 283 7.21 -14.02 21.00
CA THR A 283 6.06 -14.89 20.70
C THR A 283 5.94 -15.21 19.21
N SER A 284 5.97 -16.52 18.91
CA SER A 284 5.65 -17.18 17.64
C SER A 284 4.19 -16.92 17.20
N ALA A 285 3.84 -15.68 16.86
CA ALA A 285 2.46 -15.27 16.55
C ALA A 285 1.89 -15.90 15.26
N VAL A 286 2.73 -16.42 14.37
CA VAL A 286 2.33 -16.89 13.03
C VAL A 286 1.52 -18.19 13.07
N GLU A 287 1.77 -19.08 14.03
CA GLU A 287 1.00 -20.33 14.17
C GLU A 287 -0.45 -20.09 14.62
N SER A 288 -0.73 -18.94 15.25
CA SER A 288 -2.08 -18.57 15.68
C SER A 288 -2.96 -18.01 14.54
N THR A 289 -2.37 -17.40 13.50
CA THR A 289 -3.14 -16.69 12.45
C THR A 289 -3.74 -17.66 11.43
N ASN A 290 -2.97 -18.65 10.97
CA ASN A 290 -3.49 -19.67 10.04
C ASN A 290 -4.66 -20.45 10.68
N LEU A 291 -4.55 -20.78 11.96
CA LEU A 291 -5.62 -21.45 12.71
C LEU A 291 -6.88 -20.57 12.80
N LYS A 292 -6.73 -19.26 13.08
CA LYS A 292 -7.86 -18.31 13.06
C LYS A 292 -8.52 -18.24 11.68
N ILE A 293 -7.73 -18.24 10.60
CA ILE A 293 -8.26 -18.26 9.23
C ILE A 293 -9.06 -19.54 8.99
N ASP A 294 -8.52 -20.71 9.35
CA ASP A 294 -9.22 -21.99 9.21
C ASP A 294 -10.54 -22.04 10.00
N GLU A 295 -10.53 -21.57 11.25
CA GLU A 295 -11.74 -21.49 12.08
C GLU A 295 -12.79 -20.55 11.47
N LEU A 296 -12.35 -19.39 10.96
CA LEU A 296 -13.22 -18.42 10.30
C LEU A 296 -13.88 -19.01 9.05
N LEU A 297 -13.11 -19.70 8.20
CA LEU A 297 -13.61 -20.36 6.99
C LEU A 297 -14.55 -21.52 7.33
N LYS A 298 -14.22 -22.35 8.33
CA LYS A 298 -15.09 -23.45 8.81
C LYS A 298 -16.41 -22.92 9.35
N LYS A 299 -16.38 -21.79 10.08
CA LYS A 299 -17.57 -21.16 10.61
C LYS A 299 -18.45 -20.62 9.48
N TYR A 300 -17.86 -19.91 8.52
CA TYR A 300 -18.58 -19.43 7.33
C TYR A 300 -19.22 -20.56 6.53
N GLY A 301 -18.52 -21.68 6.35
CA GLY A 301 -19.05 -22.87 5.68
C GLY A 301 -20.34 -23.41 6.32
N LYS A 302 -20.53 -23.20 7.64
CA LYS A 302 -21.70 -23.63 8.41
C LYS A 302 -22.77 -22.55 8.61
N GLU A 303 -22.56 -21.31 8.16
CA GLU A 303 -23.56 -20.24 8.34
C GLU A 303 -24.90 -20.60 7.68
N GLY A 304 -26.00 -20.43 8.41
CA GLY A 304 -27.34 -20.77 7.92
C GLY A 304 -27.67 -22.27 7.84
N PHE A 305 -26.89 -23.13 8.51
CA PHE A 305 -27.23 -24.53 8.80
C PHE A 305 -27.56 -24.72 10.28
#